data_AF-A0A7S2HEI1-F1
#
_entry.id   AF-A0A7S2HEI1-F1
#
_cell.length_a   1.000
_cell.length_b   1.000
_cell.length_c   1.000
_cell.angle_alpha   90.00
_cell.angle_beta   90.00
_cell.angle_gamma   90.00
#
_symmetry.space_group_name_H-M   'P 1'
#
loop_
_entity.id
_entity.type
_entity.pdbx_description
1 polymer ?
#
loop_
_entity_poly.entity_id
_entity_poly.type
_entity_poly.pdbx_seq_one_letter_code
_entity_poly.pdbx_strand_id
1 'polypeptide(L)'
;SSNCLARGIFSWLRAPLSDSHVSMWIDEGTGYVKSAPDSPEFCVEGKKPGDSPVNARWSACLSSGQYFEVDILELGDHGCFVGIGTEEAFGIGYKCKGLFFGRNLSNGGALVREGFGESFAKGMKIGVLTEFEGENVRVAFYQDGRCLGPGFLAKRLTDRPVYPVVHTGSNGDRLAIRFPAEVPSVRSRQPKGGGAAHPAEGTWALKRLSVG
;
A
#
# COMPACT_ATOMS: atom_id res chain seq x y z
N SER A 1 28.01 27.83 -40.42
CA SER A 1 26.65 27.50 -40.88
C SER A 1 26.33 26.07 -40.46
N SER A 2 25.83 25.89 -39.25
CA SER A 2 24.41 25.63 -38.92
C SER A 2 24.10 24.12 -38.94
N ASN A 3 24.03 23.50 -37.75
CA ASN A 3 22.82 22.91 -37.11
C ASN A 3 22.47 21.50 -37.65
N CYS A 4 22.04 20.47 -36.91
CA CYS A 4 21.74 20.21 -35.49
C CYS A 4 21.61 18.67 -35.34
N LEU A 5 22.13 18.13 -34.23
CA LEU A 5 21.51 17.18 -33.27
C LEU A 5 20.04 16.76 -33.54
N ALA A 6 19.47 15.63 -33.12
CA ALA A 6 19.81 14.34 -32.49
C ALA A 6 18.45 13.67 -32.15
N ARG A 7 18.43 12.36 -31.86
CA ARG A 7 17.35 11.62 -31.13
C ARG A 7 16.07 11.37 -31.93
N GLY A 8 15.46 10.19 -31.96
CA GLY A 8 15.42 9.10 -30.99
C GLY A 8 13.95 8.83 -30.67
N ILE A 9 13.35 7.83 -31.29
CA ILE A 9 12.03 7.32 -30.92
C ILE A 9 12.13 5.80 -30.85
N PHE A 10 12.59 5.29 -29.71
CA PHE A 10 12.26 3.93 -29.30
C PHE A 10 10.94 4.00 -28.53
N SER A 11 9.86 3.74 -29.26
CA SER A 11 8.55 3.46 -28.68
C SER A 11 8.63 2.14 -27.93
N TRP A 12 8.76 2.19 -26.61
CA TRP A 12 8.49 1.03 -25.76
C TRP A 12 6.97 0.82 -25.75
N LEU A 13 6.50 -0.02 -26.69
CA LEU A 13 5.24 -0.73 -26.54
C LEU A 13 5.30 -1.46 -25.19
N ARG A 14 4.53 -0.98 -24.20
CA ARG A 14 4.15 -1.82 -23.06
C ARG A 14 3.53 -3.08 -23.66
N ALA A 15 4.07 -4.24 -23.32
CA ALA A 15 3.41 -5.50 -23.62
C ALA A 15 1.97 -5.40 -23.09
N PRO A 16 0.94 -5.70 -23.91
CA PRO A 16 -0.40 -5.89 -23.37
C PRO A 16 -0.31 -7.03 -22.34
N LEU A 17 -0.92 -6.83 -21.18
CA LEU A 17 -1.15 -7.92 -20.23
C LEU A 17 -1.98 -8.98 -20.98
N SER A 18 -1.31 -10.00 -21.52
CA SER A 18 -1.96 -11.13 -22.17
C SER A 18 -2.37 -12.15 -21.10
N ASP A 19 -3.55 -12.72 -21.31
CA ASP A 19 -4.35 -13.61 -20.47
C ASP A 19 -5.12 -12.95 -19.33
N SER A 20 -6.43 -13.23 -19.36
CA SER A 20 -7.55 -12.69 -18.60
C SER A 20 -7.47 -12.97 -17.10
N HIS A 21 -6.42 -12.46 -16.44
CA HIS A 21 -6.35 -12.46 -14.99
C HIS A 21 -7.31 -11.39 -14.46
N VAL A 22 -8.48 -11.86 -14.04
CA VAL A 22 -9.45 -11.06 -13.29
C VAL A 22 -8.75 -10.50 -12.05
N SER A 23 -8.69 -9.17 -11.97
CA SER A 23 -8.06 -8.51 -10.83
C SER A 23 -9.10 -8.25 -9.75
N MET A 24 -8.88 -8.76 -8.55
CA MET A 24 -9.86 -8.65 -7.47
C MET A 24 -9.21 -8.65 -6.09
N TRP A 25 -9.98 -8.24 -5.09
CA TRP A 25 -9.62 -8.40 -3.70
C TRP A 25 -9.83 -9.84 -3.23
N ILE A 26 -8.80 -10.40 -2.63
CA ILE A 26 -8.74 -11.74 -2.06
C ILE A 26 -8.97 -11.62 -0.54
N ASP A 27 -9.93 -12.40 -0.05
CA ASP A 27 -10.25 -12.56 1.35
C ASP A 27 -9.21 -13.44 2.09
N GLU A 28 -9.00 -13.20 3.37
CA GLU A 28 -8.09 -13.96 4.23
C GLU A 28 -8.58 -15.37 4.65
N GLY A 29 -9.75 -15.79 4.15
CA GLY A 29 -10.40 -17.08 4.42
C GLY A 29 -11.60 -17.00 5.39
N THR A 30 -11.99 -15.81 5.84
CA THR A 30 -13.16 -15.58 6.70
C THR A 30 -14.46 -15.42 5.92
N GLY A 31 -14.35 -15.07 4.63
CA GLY A 31 -15.47 -14.77 3.74
C GLY A 31 -16.06 -13.37 3.97
N TYR A 32 -15.40 -12.49 4.72
CA TYR A 32 -15.93 -11.15 5.03
C TYR A 32 -15.65 -10.12 3.92
N VAL A 33 -14.58 -10.29 3.14
CA VAL A 33 -14.28 -9.42 2.00
C VAL A 33 -15.19 -9.79 0.83
N LYS A 34 -16.05 -8.85 0.43
CA LYS A 34 -16.92 -8.96 -0.74
C LYS A 34 -16.40 -8.07 -1.85
N SER A 35 -16.01 -8.68 -2.96
CA SER A 35 -15.54 -7.97 -4.15
C SER A 35 -16.05 -8.69 -5.39
N ALA A 36 -16.56 -7.93 -6.36
CA ALA A 36 -16.92 -8.49 -7.65
C ALA A 36 -15.65 -8.73 -8.49
N PRO A 37 -15.67 -9.71 -9.42
CA PRO A 37 -14.65 -9.83 -10.46
C PRO A 37 -14.37 -8.48 -11.14
N ASP A 38 -13.09 -8.12 -11.30
CA ASP A 38 -12.61 -6.88 -11.91
C ASP A 38 -13.05 -5.59 -11.21
N SER A 39 -13.59 -5.70 -9.99
CA SER A 39 -13.91 -4.54 -9.16
C SER A 39 -12.64 -4.03 -8.47
N PRO A 40 -12.32 -2.73 -8.59
CA PRO A 40 -11.29 -2.11 -7.75
C PRO A 40 -11.74 -2.01 -6.29
N GLU A 41 -13.03 -2.22 -6.01
CA GLU A 41 -13.64 -2.05 -4.70
C GLU A 41 -13.87 -3.37 -3.97
N PHE A 42 -13.78 -3.32 -2.65
CA PHE A 42 -14.34 -4.33 -1.76
C PHE A 42 -15.11 -3.70 -0.60
N CYS A 43 -16.03 -4.48 -0.03
CA CYS A 43 -16.79 -4.17 1.17
C CYS A 43 -16.57 -5.28 2.21
N VAL A 44 -16.50 -4.92 3.50
CA VAL A 44 -16.52 -5.89 4.61
C VAL A 44 -17.97 -6.17 5.00
N GLU A 45 -18.40 -7.42 4.89
CA GLU A 45 -19.77 -7.84 5.23
C GLU A 45 -19.80 -9.06 6.15
N GLY A 46 -20.67 -9.03 7.15
CA GLY A 46 -20.91 -10.14 8.08
C GLY A 46 -19.94 -10.20 9.27
N LYS A 47 -19.01 -9.25 9.39
CA LYS A 47 -18.08 -9.18 10.52
C LYS A 47 -18.81 -8.81 11.82
N LYS A 48 -18.55 -9.51 12.91
CA LYS A 48 -19.18 -9.21 14.21
C LYS A 48 -18.35 -8.19 15.00
N PRO A 49 -18.99 -7.38 15.87
CA PRO A 49 -18.28 -6.55 16.83
C PRO A 49 -17.35 -7.40 17.71
N GLY A 50 -16.11 -6.94 17.91
CA GLY A 50 -15.10 -7.65 18.71
C GLY A 50 -14.30 -8.73 17.95
N ASP A 51 -14.71 -9.13 16.74
CA ASP A 51 -13.90 -10.01 15.90
C ASP A 51 -12.55 -9.35 15.56
N SER A 52 -11.55 -10.18 15.29
CA SER A 52 -10.27 -9.69 14.74
C SER A 52 -10.49 -8.86 13.48
N PRO A 53 -9.58 -7.91 13.17
CA PRO A 53 -9.65 -7.18 11.91
C PRO A 53 -9.62 -8.12 10.70
N VAL A 54 -10.05 -7.60 9.55
CA VAL A 54 -10.11 -8.31 8.27
C VAL A 54 -8.98 -7.82 7.37
N ASN A 55 -8.27 -8.76 6.74
CA ASN A 55 -7.30 -8.44 5.71
C ASN A 55 -7.86 -8.72 4.31
N ALA A 56 -7.59 -7.80 3.39
CA ALA A 56 -7.87 -7.93 1.97
C ALA A 56 -6.57 -7.75 1.18
N ARG A 57 -6.23 -8.68 0.28
CA ARG A 57 -5.05 -8.62 -0.58
C ARG A 57 -5.49 -8.42 -2.03
N TRP A 58 -4.83 -7.53 -2.77
CA TRP A 58 -5.07 -7.43 -4.21
C TRP A 58 -4.40 -8.59 -4.96
N SER A 59 -5.07 -9.17 -5.96
CA SER A 59 -4.60 -10.38 -6.65
C SER A 59 -3.35 -10.17 -7.52
N ALA A 60 -3.11 -8.95 -8.01
CA ALA A 60 -1.94 -8.64 -8.83
C ALA A 60 -0.73 -8.24 -7.97
N CYS A 61 0.43 -8.82 -8.26
CA CYS A 61 1.68 -8.47 -7.58
C CYS A 61 2.26 -7.14 -8.09
N LEU A 62 3.14 -6.55 -7.28
CA LEU A 62 3.80 -5.28 -7.54
C LEU A 62 5.18 -5.48 -8.17
N SER A 63 5.51 -4.64 -9.14
CA SER A 63 6.87 -4.44 -9.64
C SER A 63 7.58 -3.28 -8.93
N SER A 64 8.91 -3.21 -9.07
CA SER A 64 9.69 -2.07 -8.54
C SER A 64 9.23 -0.76 -9.19
N GLY A 65 9.10 0.29 -8.39
CA GLY A 65 8.64 1.62 -8.82
C GLY A 65 7.13 1.73 -9.00
N GLN A 66 6.35 0.69 -8.69
CA GLN A 66 4.90 0.72 -8.84
C GLN A 66 4.26 1.52 -7.71
N TYR A 67 3.29 2.34 -8.09
CA TYR A 67 2.48 3.17 -7.21
C TYR A 67 1.02 2.75 -7.32
N PHE A 68 0.37 2.65 -6.16
CA PHE A 68 -1.07 2.45 -6.08
C PHE A 68 -1.67 3.39 -5.05
N GLU A 69 -2.97 3.62 -5.19
CA GLU A 69 -3.76 4.42 -4.27
C GLU A 69 -4.88 3.57 -3.71
N VAL A 70 -5.23 3.78 -2.45
CA VAL A 70 -6.43 3.25 -1.83
C VAL A 70 -7.32 4.41 -1.41
N ASP A 71 -8.52 4.48 -2.00
CA ASP A 71 -9.56 5.43 -1.59
C ASP A 71 -10.39 4.84 -0.45
N ILE A 72 -10.56 5.64 0.61
CA ILE A 72 -11.38 5.26 1.76
C ILE A 72 -12.83 5.69 1.48
N LEU A 73 -13.66 4.78 1.00
CA LEU A 73 -15.05 5.10 0.61
C LEU A 73 -16.00 5.11 1.80
N GLU A 74 -15.79 4.20 2.75
CA GLU A 74 -16.49 4.11 4.03
C GLU A 74 -15.53 3.52 5.07
N LEU A 75 -15.51 4.07 6.29
CA LEU A 75 -14.64 3.60 7.36
C LEU A 75 -15.30 3.82 8.72
N GLY A 76 -15.47 2.75 9.47
CA GLY A 76 -15.95 2.74 10.84
C GLY A 76 -14.84 3.01 11.87
N ASP A 77 -15.15 2.74 13.13
CA ASP A 77 -14.37 3.26 14.26
C ASP A 77 -13.07 2.49 14.56
N HIS A 78 -12.88 1.30 13.95
CA HIS A 78 -11.74 0.43 14.25
C HIS A 78 -10.46 0.74 13.45
N GLY A 79 -10.46 1.82 12.67
CA GLY A 79 -9.31 2.25 11.89
C GLY A 79 -8.99 1.31 10.72
N CYS A 80 -8.00 1.71 9.92
CA CYS A 80 -7.57 0.98 8.74
C CYS A 80 -6.07 1.17 8.55
N PHE A 81 -5.40 0.13 8.05
CA PHE A 81 -4.04 0.21 7.57
C PHE A 81 -3.98 -0.21 6.10
N VAL A 82 -3.17 0.49 5.32
CA VAL A 82 -2.88 0.22 3.92
C VAL A 82 -1.38 -0.02 3.78
N GLY A 83 -0.99 -1.01 2.99
CA GLY A 83 0.41 -1.35 2.85
C GLY A 83 0.66 -2.46 1.85
N ILE A 84 1.76 -3.17 2.08
CA ILE A 84 2.18 -4.29 1.25
C ILE A 84 2.49 -5.53 2.09
N GLY A 85 2.35 -6.70 1.49
CA GLY A 85 2.71 -7.98 2.10
C GLY A 85 3.02 -9.05 1.05
N THR A 86 3.62 -10.17 1.46
CA THR A 86 3.71 -11.36 0.59
C THR A 86 2.51 -12.26 0.82
N GLU A 87 2.33 -13.21 -0.09
CA GLU A 87 1.23 -14.18 -0.01
C GLU A 87 1.31 -15.08 1.23
N GLU A 88 2.51 -15.51 1.63
CA GLU A 88 2.68 -16.40 2.79
C GLU A 88 2.49 -15.69 4.13
N ALA A 89 2.71 -14.37 4.12
CA ALA A 89 2.46 -13.51 5.26
C ALA A 89 1.00 -13.01 5.32
N PHE A 90 0.17 -13.33 4.32
CA PHE A 90 -1.24 -13.00 4.32
C PHE A 90 -2.01 -14.06 5.13
N GLY A 91 -2.77 -13.61 6.13
CA GLY A 91 -3.48 -14.53 7.01
C GLY A 91 -4.48 -13.83 7.92
N ILE A 92 -5.29 -14.62 8.62
CA ILE A 92 -6.47 -14.14 9.35
C ILE A 92 -6.11 -13.14 10.46
N GLY A 93 -6.72 -11.96 10.44
CA GLY A 93 -6.59 -10.92 11.46
C GLY A 93 -5.15 -10.53 11.76
N TYR A 94 -4.76 -10.59 13.02
CA TYR A 94 -3.39 -10.23 13.46
C TYR A 94 -2.31 -11.23 13.02
N LYS A 95 -2.68 -12.32 12.33
CA LYS A 95 -1.69 -13.22 11.72
C LYS A 95 -1.09 -12.62 10.44
N CYS A 96 -1.78 -11.69 9.77
CA CYS A 96 -1.22 -11.01 8.61
C CYS A 96 0.03 -10.19 9.00
N LYS A 97 1.12 -10.37 8.24
CA LYS A 97 2.36 -9.59 8.35
C LYS A 97 2.63 -8.84 7.06
N GLY A 98 3.27 -7.67 7.20
CA GLY A 98 3.49 -6.78 6.07
C GLY A 98 4.14 -5.48 6.50
N LEU A 99 4.07 -4.47 5.65
CA LEU A 99 4.56 -3.12 5.90
C LEU A 99 3.39 -2.15 5.72
N PHE A 100 2.82 -1.72 6.84
CA PHE A 100 1.51 -1.09 6.89
C PHE A 100 1.57 0.34 7.44
N PHE A 101 0.66 1.18 6.94
CA PHE A 101 0.43 2.53 7.40
C PHE A 101 -1.07 2.79 7.64
N GLY A 102 -1.40 3.31 8.82
CA GLY A 102 -2.78 3.63 9.24
C GLY A 102 -2.76 4.62 10.39
N ARG A 103 -2.37 5.88 10.15
CA ARG A 103 -1.80 6.86 11.11
C ARG A 103 -0.41 6.50 11.62
N ASN A 104 -0.25 5.24 12.01
CA ASN A 104 0.98 4.66 12.53
C ASN A 104 1.62 3.73 11.49
N LEU A 105 2.92 3.47 11.63
CA LEU A 105 3.58 2.38 10.93
C LEU A 105 3.48 1.09 11.74
N SER A 106 3.14 -0.01 11.08
CA SER A 106 3.02 -1.34 11.69
C SER A 106 3.64 -2.39 10.78
N ASN A 107 4.15 -3.48 11.35
CA ASN A 107 4.56 -4.65 10.58
C ASN A 107 3.53 -5.81 10.60
N GLY A 108 2.31 -5.53 11.10
CA GLY A 108 1.24 -6.52 11.28
C GLY A 108 1.39 -7.39 12.52
N GLY A 109 2.53 -7.35 13.22
CA GLY A 109 2.73 -7.96 14.54
C GLY A 109 2.94 -6.96 15.66
N ALA A 110 3.45 -5.78 15.33
CA ALA A 110 3.75 -4.72 16.28
C ALA A 110 3.68 -3.35 15.62
N LEU A 111 3.41 -2.37 16.47
CA LEU A 111 3.55 -0.96 16.18
C LEU A 111 5.04 -0.64 16.00
N VAL A 112 5.39 -0.09 14.84
CA VAL A 112 6.78 0.30 14.51
C VAL A 112 7.01 1.77 14.83
N ARG A 113 6.04 2.63 14.47
CA ARG A 113 6.13 4.07 14.72
C ARG A 113 4.75 4.68 14.93
N GLU A 114 4.60 5.45 15.98
CA GLU A 114 3.42 6.27 16.22
C GLU A 114 3.48 7.62 15.50
N GLY A 115 2.31 8.13 15.11
CA GLY A 115 2.14 9.49 14.59
C GLY A 115 2.90 9.76 13.28
N PHE A 116 3.00 8.75 12.41
CA PHE A 116 3.67 8.90 11.12
C PHE A 116 2.88 9.79 10.15
N GLY A 117 1.55 9.72 10.24
CA GLY A 117 0.61 10.55 9.51
C GLY A 117 -0.70 10.71 10.28
N GLU A 118 -1.73 11.16 9.58
CA GLU A 118 -3.06 11.39 10.14
C GLU A 118 -3.88 10.11 10.16
N SER A 119 -4.86 10.03 11.07
CA SER A 119 -5.88 8.99 11.03
C SER A 119 -6.63 9.04 9.71
N PHE A 120 -6.93 7.85 9.17
CA PHE A 120 -7.71 7.76 7.95
C PHE A 120 -9.16 8.13 8.24
N ALA A 121 -9.78 8.77 7.26
CA ALA A 121 -11.17 9.15 7.27
C ALA A 121 -11.79 8.91 5.89
N LYS A 122 -13.12 8.81 5.84
CA LYS A 122 -13.87 8.75 4.60
C LYS A 122 -13.49 9.90 3.67
N GLY A 123 -13.32 9.58 2.39
CA GLY A 123 -12.92 10.51 1.33
C GLY A 123 -11.41 10.73 1.22
N MET A 124 -10.60 10.21 2.15
CA MET A 124 -9.15 10.26 2.02
C MET A 124 -8.63 9.28 0.97
N LYS A 125 -7.46 9.61 0.45
CA LYS A 125 -6.69 8.81 -0.48
C LYS A 125 -5.32 8.51 0.08
N ILE A 126 -4.98 7.22 0.12
CA ILE A 126 -3.71 6.74 0.65
C ILE A 126 -2.86 6.19 -0.48
N GLY A 127 -1.77 6.86 -0.81
CA GLY A 127 -0.83 6.42 -1.82
C GLY A 127 0.28 5.56 -1.22
N VAL A 128 0.71 4.53 -1.96
CA VAL A 128 1.82 3.66 -1.60
C VAL A 128 2.72 3.48 -2.81
N LEU A 129 3.99 3.84 -2.65
CA LEU A 129 5.04 3.58 -3.63
C LEU A 129 5.97 2.50 -3.11
N THR A 130 6.25 1.50 -3.95
CA THR A 130 7.19 0.43 -3.62
C THR A 130 8.39 0.45 -4.55
N GLU A 131 9.60 0.51 -4.00
CA GLU A 131 10.86 0.47 -4.75
C GLU A 131 11.69 -0.72 -4.27
N PHE A 132 12.11 -1.58 -5.20
CA PHE A 132 13.01 -2.70 -4.94
C PHE A 132 14.41 -2.35 -5.48
N GLU A 133 15.39 -2.26 -4.58
CA GLU A 133 16.80 -1.92 -4.87
C GLU A 133 17.69 -3.06 -4.36
N GLY A 134 17.99 -4.02 -5.23
CA GLY A 134 18.71 -5.24 -4.86
C GLY A 134 17.95 -6.04 -3.81
N GLU A 135 18.58 -6.26 -2.65
CA GLU A 135 17.95 -6.94 -1.51
C GLU A 135 17.14 -5.97 -0.62
N ASN A 136 16.93 -4.72 -1.00
CA ASN A 136 16.17 -3.76 -0.18
C ASN A 136 14.80 -3.46 -0.80
N VAL A 137 13.80 -3.32 0.06
CA VAL A 137 12.51 -2.72 -0.26
C VAL A 137 12.36 -1.40 0.47
N ARG A 138 12.04 -0.35 -0.28
CA ARG A 138 11.63 0.95 0.25
C ARG A 138 10.14 1.13 -0.01
N VAL A 139 9.41 1.53 1.03
CA VAL A 139 7.98 1.85 0.92
C VAL A 139 7.77 3.28 1.37
N ALA A 140 7.26 4.12 0.47
CA ALA A 140 6.87 5.48 0.76
C ALA A 140 5.35 5.62 0.74
N PHE A 141 4.83 6.44 1.66
CA PHE A 141 3.39 6.66 1.80
C PHE A 141 3.00 8.09 1.46
N TYR A 142 1.78 8.25 1.00
CA TYR A 142 1.18 9.55 0.66
C TYR A 142 -0.21 9.64 1.29
N GLN A 143 -0.59 10.82 1.74
CA GLN A 143 -1.94 11.12 2.20
C GLN A 143 -2.46 12.31 1.39
N ASP A 144 -3.53 12.09 0.63
CA ASP A 144 -4.17 13.08 -0.23
C ASP A 144 -3.16 13.79 -1.15
N GLY A 145 -2.29 13.00 -1.78
CA GLY A 145 -1.23 13.47 -2.67
C GLY A 145 0.02 14.02 -1.98
N ARG A 146 -0.04 14.31 -0.67
CA ARG A 146 1.12 14.78 0.10
C ARG A 146 2.03 13.62 0.45
N CYS A 147 3.32 13.72 0.08
CA CYS A 147 4.31 12.71 0.43
C CYS A 147 4.61 12.74 1.93
N LEU A 148 4.49 11.59 2.60
CA LEU A 148 4.95 11.38 3.98
C LEU A 148 6.39 10.84 4.03
N GLY A 149 7.01 10.63 2.88
CA GLY A 149 8.35 10.05 2.78
C GLY A 149 8.38 8.54 3.01
N PRO A 150 9.58 7.95 3.07
CA PRO A 150 9.75 6.52 3.29
C PRO A 150 9.29 6.15 4.70
N GLY A 151 8.28 5.30 4.80
CA GLY A 151 7.88 4.69 6.06
C GLY A 151 8.77 3.52 6.43
N PHE A 152 9.19 2.74 5.42
CA PHE A 152 10.02 1.56 5.61
C PHE A 152 11.19 1.54 4.64
N LEU A 153 12.34 1.13 5.17
CA LEU A 153 13.46 0.59 4.40
C LEU A 153 13.86 -0.71 5.08
N ALA A 154 13.74 -1.81 4.36
CA ALA A 154 13.94 -3.13 4.94
C ALA A 154 14.60 -4.07 3.93
N LYS A 155 15.33 -5.05 4.46
CA LYS A 155 15.95 -6.09 3.63
C LYS A 155 14.90 -7.12 3.22
N ARG A 156 14.71 -7.32 1.91
CA ARG A 156 14.00 -8.45 1.31
C ARG A 156 14.83 -9.71 1.55
N LEU A 157 14.30 -10.62 2.36
CA LEU A 157 14.94 -11.91 2.62
C LEU A 157 14.71 -12.91 1.49
N THR A 158 13.72 -12.64 0.65
CA THR A 158 13.31 -13.48 -0.46
C THR A 158 13.00 -12.61 -1.67
N ASP A 159 12.91 -13.22 -2.82
CA ASP A 159 12.45 -12.64 -4.07
C ASP A 159 10.97 -12.83 -4.35
N ARG A 160 10.21 -13.10 -3.28
CA ARG A 160 8.79 -13.37 -3.35
C ARG A 160 8.00 -12.17 -3.88
N PRO A 161 6.92 -12.44 -4.65
CA PRO A 161 5.99 -11.41 -5.06
C PRO A 161 5.39 -10.67 -3.86
N VAL A 162 5.24 -9.36 -4.03
CA VAL A 162 4.67 -8.46 -3.04
C VAL A 162 3.34 -7.95 -3.58
N TYR A 163 2.34 -7.81 -2.72
CA TYR A 163 0.99 -7.43 -3.10
C TYR A 163 0.52 -6.23 -2.27
N PRO A 164 -0.38 -5.38 -2.80
CA PRO A 164 -1.18 -4.46 -2.00
C PRO A 164 -2.00 -5.23 -0.97
N VAL A 165 -2.01 -4.74 0.26
CA VAL A 165 -2.78 -5.32 1.36
C VAL A 165 -3.45 -4.21 2.17
N VAL A 166 -4.70 -4.42 2.53
CA VAL A 166 -5.49 -3.59 3.42
C VAL A 166 -5.86 -4.40 4.66
N HIS A 167 -5.78 -3.77 5.82
CA HIS A 167 -6.21 -4.30 7.11
C HIS A 167 -7.25 -3.36 7.70
N THR A 168 -8.47 -3.84 7.93
CA THR A 168 -9.61 -3.00 8.28
C THR A 168 -10.51 -3.66 9.33
N GLY A 169 -11.17 -2.89 10.19
CA GLY A 169 -11.67 -3.41 11.47
C GLY A 169 -13.19 -3.53 11.59
N SER A 170 -13.97 -2.84 10.75
CA SER A 170 -15.41 -2.67 10.94
C SER A 170 -16.22 -3.34 9.84
N ASN A 171 -17.41 -3.81 10.20
CA ASN A 171 -18.40 -4.20 9.20
C ASN A 171 -18.89 -2.96 8.46
N GLY A 172 -19.01 -3.04 7.13
CA GLY A 172 -19.39 -1.93 6.27
C GLY A 172 -18.23 -1.07 5.77
N ASP A 173 -16.99 -1.34 6.22
CA ASP A 173 -15.79 -0.68 5.68
C ASP A 173 -15.70 -0.97 4.18
N ARG A 174 -15.51 0.08 3.38
CA ARG A 174 -15.48 0.02 1.92
C ARG A 174 -14.30 0.80 1.37
N LEU A 175 -13.48 0.15 0.54
CA LEU A 175 -12.25 0.71 0.01
C LEU A 175 -12.09 0.36 -1.47
N ALA A 176 -11.36 1.20 -2.21
CA ALA A 176 -11.06 1.00 -3.63
C ALA A 176 -9.56 1.10 -3.89
N ILE A 177 -8.97 0.21 -4.69
CA ILE A 177 -7.60 0.37 -5.18
C ILE A 177 -7.58 0.99 -6.58
N ARG A 178 -6.60 1.84 -6.84
CA ARG A 178 -6.30 2.38 -8.16
C ARG A 178 -4.81 2.28 -8.45
N PHE A 179 -4.48 2.15 -9.73
CA PHE A 179 -3.10 2.21 -10.23
C PHE A 179 -2.98 3.38 -11.21
N PRO A 180 -2.68 4.60 -10.71
CA PRO A 180 -2.52 5.76 -11.57
C PRO A 180 -1.39 5.55 -12.59
N ALA A 181 -1.57 6.12 -13.80
CA ALA A 181 -0.53 6.08 -14.82
C ALA A 181 0.71 6.90 -14.42
N GLU A 182 0.48 7.99 -13.68
CA GLU A 182 1.53 8.87 -13.19
C GLU A 182 1.96 8.45 -11.79
N VAL A 183 3.24 8.14 -11.65
CA VAL A 183 3.87 7.93 -10.35
C VAL A 183 4.26 9.32 -9.82
N PRO A 184 3.96 9.67 -8.54
CA PRO A 184 4.41 10.93 -7.96
C PRO A 184 5.91 11.13 -8.17
N SER A 185 6.41 12.35 -8.33
CA SER A 185 7.86 12.59 -8.42
C SER A 185 8.49 12.91 -7.06
N VAL A 186 7.69 13.45 -6.13
CA VAL A 186 8.13 13.79 -4.79
C VAL A 186 8.27 12.52 -3.95
N ARG A 187 9.47 12.29 -3.41
CA ARG A 187 9.82 11.11 -2.58
C ARG A 187 10.13 11.46 -1.13
N SER A 188 10.40 12.73 -0.86
CA SER A 188 10.69 13.25 0.46
C SER A 188 9.41 13.74 1.15
N ARG A 189 9.40 13.62 2.48
CA ARG A 189 8.28 14.10 3.29
C ARG A 189 8.04 15.58 3.04
N GLN A 190 6.78 15.93 2.81
CA GLN A 190 6.31 17.30 2.69
C GLN A 190 5.65 17.74 4.00
N PRO A 191 6.01 18.92 4.54
CA PRO A 191 5.39 19.44 5.75
C PRO A 191 3.91 19.71 5.51
N LYS A 192 3.11 19.65 6.58
CA LYS A 192 1.73 20.11 6.53
C LYS A 192 1.71 21.63 6.63
N GLY A 193 1.13 22.32 5.64
CA GLY A 193 0.90 23.77 5.70
C GLY A 193 2.16 24.65 5.77
N GLY A 194 3.31 24.18 5.27
CA GLY A 194 4.55 24.97 5.22
C GLY A 194 5.29 25.12 6.56
N GLY A 195 4.85 24.44 7.63
CA GLY A 195 5.53 24.42 8.92
C GLY A 195 6.82 23.59 8.92
N ALA A 196 7.60 23.69 10.00
CA ALA A 196 8.78 22.85 10.18
C ALA A 196 8.40 21.36 10.17
N ALA A 197 9.32 20.58 9.62
CA ALA A 197 9.27 19.14 9.49
C ALA A 197 9.09 18.47 10.89
N HIS A 198 8.22 17.46 11.03
CA HIS A 198 7.90 16.87 12.34
C HIS A 198 9.08 16.00 12.82
N PRO A 199 9.50 16.04 14.11
CA PRO A 199 10.67 15.31 14.61
C PRO A 199 10.55 13.77 14.59
N ALA A 200 9.47 13.23 14.01
CA ALA A 200 9.31 11.81 13.71
C ALA A 200 9.96 11.39 12.38
N GLU A 201 10.75 12.29 11.80
CA GLU A 201 11.44 12.10 10.53
C GLU A 201 12.58 11.10 10.63
N GLY A 202 12.56 10.14 9.71
CA GLY A 202 13.60 9.14 9.57
C GLY A 202 13.13 7.95 8.74
N THR A 203 14.07 7.37 8.00
CA THR A 203 13.92 6.05 7.40
C THR A 203 14.05 5.02 8.52
N TRP A 204 12.95 4.40 8.91
CA TRP A 204 12.97 3.38 9.96
C TRP A 204 13.51 2.08 9.37
N ALA A 205 14.79 1.84 9.60
CA ALA A 205 15.44 0.59 9.28
C ALA A 205 14.89 -0.50 10.21
N LEU A 206 13.90 -1.25 9.73
CA LEU A 206 13.57 -2.51 10.38
C LEU A 206 14.76 -3.44 10.16
N LYS A 207 15.38 -3.92 11.26
CA LYS A 207 16.49 -4.89 11.19
C LYS A 207 16.10 -6.14 10.39
N ARG A 208 14.81 -6.46 10.33
CA ARG A 208 14.24 -7.58 9.56
C ARG A 208 12.89 -7.18 8.99
N LEU A 209 12.70 -7.52 7.72
CA LEU A 209 11.38 -7.71 7.16
C LEU A 209 10.90 -9.07 7.70
N SER A 210 10.13 -9.08 8.79
CA SER A 210 9.47 -10.32 9.27
C SER A 210 8.29 -10.63 8.37
N VAL A 211 8.59 -10.96 7.13
CA VAL A 211 7.64 -11.38 6.10
C VAL A 211 8.14 -12.75 5.68
N GLY A 212 7.89 -13.70 6.56
CA GLY A 212 8.42 -15.06 6.57
C GLY A 212 7.78 -15.85 7.69
#